data_AF-A0A969WB93-F1
#
_entry.id   AF-A0A969WB93-F1
#
_cell.length_a   1.000
_cell.length_b   1.000
_cell.length_c   1.000
_cell.angle_alpha   90.00
_cell.angle_beta   90.00
_cell.angle_gamma   90.00
#
_symmetry.space_group_name_H-M   'P 1'
#
loop_
_entity.id
_entity.type
_entity.pdbx_description
1 polymer ?
#
loop_
_entity_poly.entity_id
_entity_poly.type
_entity_poly.pdbx_seq_one_letter_code
_entity_poly.pdbx_strand_id
1 'polypeptide(L)'
;MTRTSNRGVWMFDRCRPLWLALSVACTAAPAWAQTSPPTAPPTAGTSPPAAAAPALPAPPSSQDKMQRLSDEARIKHEAGLMICRYSADNKLIYEGFVQSSENGFLKIEIGAAIDRASAKPVPKFETVDVWDSVDNWWICTR
;
A
#
# COMPACT_ATOMS: atom_id res chain seq x y z
N MET A 1 -4.34 -21.17 42.58
CA MET A 1 -3.01 -21.31 41.97
C MET A 1 -2.76 -20.07 41.13
N THR A 2 -1.95 -19.17 41.66
CA THR A 2 -1.59 -17.87 41.10
C THR A 2 -0.52 -18.08 40.03
N ARG A 3 -0.76 -17.64 38.78
CA ARG A 3 0.30 -17.58 37.77
C ARG A 3 0.34 -16.20 37.13
N THR A 4 1.52 -15.62 37.28
CA THR A 4 1.92 -14.23 37.11
C THR A 4 1.82 -13.76 35.66
N SER A 5 1.24 -12.57 35.50
CA SER A 5 1.13 -11.79 34.27
C SER A 5 2.47 -11.16 33.92
N ASN A 6 3.05 -11.51 32.77
CA ASN A 6 4.20 -10.81 32.19
C ASN A 6 3.69 -9.68 31.30
N ARG A 7 3.59 -8.48 31.86
CA ARG A 7 3.35 -7.24 31.13
C ARG A 7 4.66 -6.74 30.54
N GLY A 8 4.86 -6.93 29.23
CA GLY A 8 5.88 -6.23 28.47
C GLY A 8 5.44 -4.79 28.22
N VAL A 9 6.26 -3.85 28.66
CA VAL A 9 6.04 -2.41 28.67
C VAL A 9 6.22 -1.82 27.27
N TRP A 10 5.27 -0.97 26.89
CA TRP A 10 5.29 -0.14 25.69
C TRP A 10 6.31 1.00 25.84
N MET A 11 7.22 1.15 24.89
CA MET A 11 8.10 2.31 24.80
C MET A 11 7.52 3.28 23.77
N PHE A 12 6.80 4.28 24.27
CA PHE A 12 6.58 5.56 23.61
C PHE A 12 7.87 6.37 23.76
N ASP A 13 8.57 6.65 22.66
CA ASP A 13 9.59 7.70 22.63
C ASP A 13 9.07 8.91 21.85
N ARG A 14 8.94 10.01 22.58
CA ARG A 14 8.45 11.33 22.19
C ARG A 14 9.65 12.22 21.81
N CYS A 15 9.31 13.37 21.20
CA CYS A 15 10.07 14.64 21.08
C CYS A 15 10.84 14.79 19.75
N ARG A 16 10.73 15.89 18.99
CA ARG A 16 10.12 17.22 19.18
C ARG A 16 10.17 17.99 17.83
N PRO A 17 9.14 18.78 17.46
CA PRO A 17 9.25 19.80 16.41
C PRO A 17 9.41 21.19 17.07
N LEU A 18 10.48 21.92 16.76
CA LEU A 18 10.57 23.36 17.06
C LEU A 18 11.73 23.96 16.26
N TRP A 19 11.45 24.97 15.45
CA TRP A 19 12.07 26.30 15.44
C TRP A 19 11.77 27.01 14.12
N LEU A 20 10.82 27.94 14.21
CA LEU A 20 10.56 29.03 13.29
C LEU A 20 11.61 30.14 13.50
N ALA A 21 11.81 30.91 12.43
CA ALA A 21 12.33 32.27 12.33
C ALA A 21 13.85 32.49 12.42
N LEU A 22 14.45 32.99 11.31
CA LEU A 22 14.80 34.41 11.18
C LEU A 22 15.16 34.77 9.72
N SER A 23 14.71 35.94 9.29
CA SER A 23 14.80 36.48 7.93
C SER A 23 15.94 37.49 7.75
N VAL A 24 16.25 37.77 6.47
CA VAL A 24 16.85 39.00 5.89
C VAL A 24 18.38 39.16 5.90
N ALA A 25 18.98 39.16 4.71
CA ALA A 25 19.78 40.30 4.21
C ALA A 25 20.05 40.22 2.70
N CYS A 26 19.79 41.33 2.02
CA CYS A 26 20.10 41.64 0.62
C CYS A 26 21.59 41.53 0.28
N THR A 27 21.91 41.26 -0.99
CA THR A 27 22.94 41.96 -1.80
C THR A 27 22.86 41.37 -3.22
N ALA A 28 22.26 42.09 -4.18
CA ALA A 28 22.94 43.02 -5.12
C ALA A 28 23.04 42.37 -6.52
N ALA A 29 22.24 42.86 -7.47
CA ALA A 29 22.48 42.69 -8.91
C ALA A 29 23.41 43.82 -9.39
N PRO A 30 24.21 43.60 -10.47
CA PRO A 30 23.88 44.33 -11.70
C PRO A 30 24.20 43.64 -13.04
N ALA A 31 23.39 44.03 -14.03
CA ALA A 31 23.69 44.46 -15.41
C ALA A 31 24.46 43.59 -16.45
N TRP A 32 23.70 43.20 -17.48
CA TRP A 32 23.90 43.47 -18.93
C TRP A 32 25.08 42.85 -19.68
N ALA A 33 24.75 41.99 -20.65
CA ALA A 33 25.40 41.96 -21.96
C ALA A 33 24.39 41.47 -23.03
N GLN A 34 23.96 42.38 -23.91
CA GLN A 34 23.27 42.07 -25.16
C GLN A 34 24.33 41.78 -26.23
N THR A 35 24.17 40.75 -27.07
CA THR A 35 24.49 40.82 -28.51
C THR A 35 23.70 39.77 -29.29
N SER A 36 23.22 40.19 -30.46
CA SER A 36 22.09 39.72 -31.28
C SER A 36 22.37 38.47 -32.17
N PRO A 37 21.36 37.92 -32.88
CA PRO A 37 21.45 36.69 -33.69
C PRO A 37 21.86 36.95 -35.16
N PRO A 38 22.09 35.89 -35.95
CA PRO A 38 21.37 35.81 -37.24
C PRO A 38 20.91 34.40 -37.69
N THR A 39 19.65 34.35 -38.15
CA THR A 39 19.07 33.71 -39.36
C THR A 39 19.24 32.19 -39.66
N ALA A 40 18.09 31.56 -39.96
CA ALA A 40 17.74 30.14 -40.18
C ALA A 40 18.00 29.58 -41.62
N PRO A 41 17.27 28.53 -42.12
CA PRO A 41 17.19 27.06 -41.87
C PRO A 41 17.75 26.28 -43.12
N PRO A 42 17.44 25.00 -43.51
CA PRO A 42 16.64 23.89 -42.95
C PRO A 42 17.38 22.52 -42.92
N THR A 43 16.98 21.57 -42.06
CA THR A 43 17.17 20.14 -42.38
C THR A 43 16.10 19.30 -41.69
N ALA A 44 15.45 18.46 -42.49
CA ALA A 44 14.47 17.46 -42.08
C ALA A 44 15.04 16.53 -41.01
N GLY A 45 14.51 16.65 -39.79
CA GLY A 45 14.70 15.68 -38.72
C GLY A 45 13.34 15.12 -38.38
N THR A 46 13.06 13.90 -38.84
CA THR A 46 11.99 13.04 -38.38
C THR A 46 11.83 13.17 -36.87
N SER A 47 10.73 13.79 -36.41
CA SER A 47 10.32 13.66 -35.01
C SER A 47 10.10 12.17 -34.76
N PRO A 48 10.85 11.50 -33.86
CA PRO A 48 10.43 10.20 -33.39
C PRO A 48 9.05 10.38 -32.75
N PRO A 49 8.10 9.43 -32.92
CA PRO A 49 6.83 9.51 -32.23
C PRO A 49 7.14 9.65 -30.74
N ALA A 50 6.63 10.73 -30.13
CA ALA A 50 6.69 10.92 -28.71
C ALA A 50 6.10 9.66 -28.08
N ALA A 51 6.95 8.86 -27.44
CA ALA A 51 6.53 7.69 -26.71
C ALA A 51 5.46 8.18 -25.73
N ALA A 52 4.21 7.73 -25.95
CA ALA A 52 3.12 8.07 -25.06
C ALA A 52 3.55 7.66 -23.66
N ALA A 53 3.72 8.65 -22.78
CA ALA A 53 4.00 8.39 -21.38
C ALA A 53 2.92 7.42 -20.87
N PRO A 54 3.28 6.35 -20.15
CA PRO A 54 2.30 5.41 -19.64
C PRO A 54 1.26 6.19 -18.85
N ALA A 55 0.00 6.11 -19.29
CA ALA A 55 -1.09 6.77 -18.60
C ALA A 55 -1.12 6.26 -17.16
N LEU A 56 -1.13 7.18 -16.20
CA LEU A 56 -1.30 6.83 -14.81
C LEU A 56 -2.59 6.02 -14.64
N PRO A 57 -2.61 5.00 -13.78
CA PRO A 57 -3.83 4.24 -13.52
C PRO A 57 -4.93 5.19 -13.07
N ALA A 58 -6.13 5.01 -13.63
CA ALA A 58 -7.29 5.80 -13.24
C ALA A 58 -7.57 5.61 -11.73
N PRO A 59 -8.01 6.66 -11.01
CA PRO A 59 -8.39 6.52 -9.61
C PRO A 59 -9.55 5.53 -9.46
N PRO A 60 -9.63 4.79 -8.33
CA PRO A 60 -10.72 3.86 -8.09
C PRO A 60 -12.07 4.58 -8.10
N SER A 61 -13.08 3.93 -8.67
CA SER A 61 -14.43 4.50 -8.77
C SER A 61 -15.08 4.62 -7.39
N SER A 62 -16.09 5.49 -7.26
CA SER A 62 -16.87 5.58 -6.03
C SER A 62 -17.56 4.25 -5.66
N GLN A 63 -17.92 3.46 -6.68
CA GLN A 63 -18.52 2.13 -6.49
C GLN A 63 -17.52 1.16 -5.87
N ASP A 64 -16.26 1.14 -6.34
CA ASP A 64 -15.20 0.29 -5.79
C ASP A 64 -14.94 0.63 -4.31
N LYS A 65 -14.94 1.91 -3.97
CA LYS A 65 -14.77 2.36 -2.58
C LYS A 65 -15.92 1.89 -1.68
N MET A 66 -17.16 2.02 -2.14
CA MET A 66 -18.32 1.54 -1.38
C MET A 66 -18.30 0.03 -1.21
N GLN A 67 -17.92 -0.70 -2.26
CA GLN A 67 -17.77 -2.15 -2.19
C GLN A 67 -16.72 -2.54 -1.16
N ARG A 68 -15.56 -1.87 -1.15
CA ARG A 68 -14.49 -2.12 -0.19
C ARG A 68 -14.94 -1.91 1.26
N LEU A 69 -15.64 -0.81 1.54
CA LEU A 69 -16.17 -0.52 2.87
C LEU A 69 -17.20 -1.56 3.32
N SER A 70 -18.05 -2.03 2.40
CA SER A 70 -19.00 -3.10 2.65
C SER A 70 -18.28 -4.41 3.01
N ASP A 71 -17.27 -4.79 2.22
CA ASP A 71 -16.50 -6.01 2.45
C ASP A 71 -15.72 -5.95 3.78
N GLU A 72 -15.12 -4.80 4.12
CA GLU A 72 -14.47 -4.60 5.42
C GLU A 72 -15.44 -4.76 6.60
N ALA A 73 -16.66 -4.23 6.48
CA ALA A 73 -17.68 -4.40 7.50
C ALA A 73 -18.08 -5.87 7.65
N ARG A 74 -18.25 -6.59 6.53
CA ARG A 74 -18.54 -8.02 6.53
C ARG A 74 -17.44 -8.83 7.21
N ILE A 75 -16.20 -8.62 6.83
CA ILE A 75 -15.04 -9.32 7.39
C ILE A 75 -14.94 -9.10 8.92
N LYS A 76 -15.30 -7.91 9.42
CA LYS A 76 -15.27 -7.61 10.86
C LYS A 76 -16.35 -8.33 11.66
N HIS A 77 -17.52 -8.59 11.08
CA HIS A 77 -18.69 -9.07 11.81
C HIS A 77 -19.03 -10.55 11.55
N GLU A 78 -18.48 -11.15 10.50
CA GLU A 78 -18.82 -12.51 10.07
C GLU A 78 -17.65 -13.48 10.38
N ALA A 79 -17.73 -14.18 11.51
CA ALA A 79 -16.82 -15.30 11.80
C ALA A 79 -17.08 -16.47 10.85
N GLY A 80 -16.02 -17.19 10.47
CA GLY A 80 -16.06 -18.25 9.47
C GLY A 80 -16.04 -17.75 8.03
N LEU A 81 -15.96 -16.44 7.78
CA LEU A 81 -15.85 -15.90 6.43
C LEU A 81 -14.49 -16.26 5.82
N MET A 82 -14.52 -16.76 4.59
CA MET A 82 -13.31 -17.10 3.83
C MET A 82 -12.72 -15.84 3.19
N ILE A 83 -11.47 -15.55 3.53
CA ILE A 83 -10.75 -14.34 3.12
C ILE A 83 -9.39 -14.68 2.51
N CYS A 84 -8.95 -13.79 1.62
CA CYS A 84 -7.77 -13.93 0.82
C CYS A 84 -6.83 -12.75 1.05
N ARG A 85 -5.53 -13.03 0.96
CA ARG A 85 -4.47 -12.01 1.00
C ARG A 85 -3.34 -12.35 0.04
N TYR A 86 -2.75 -11.35 -0.61
CA TYR A 86 -1.53 -11.53 -1.40
C TYR A 86 -0.33 -11.55 -0.46
N SER A 87 0.62 -12.44 -0.71
CA SER A 87 1.92 -12.37 -0.05
C SER A 87 2.62 -11.03 -0.36
N ALA A 88 3.55 -10.63 0.50
CA ALA A 88 4.28 -9.38 0.33
C ALA A 88 5.06 -9.31 -1.01
N ASP A 89 5.51 -10.47 -1.52
CA ASP A 89 6.15 -10.62 -2.82
C ASP A 89 5.17 -10.91 -3.97
N ASN A 90 3.86 -10.94 -3.67
CA ASN A 90 2.77 -11.11 -4.62
C ASN A 90 2.77 -12.44 -5.40
N LYS A 91 3.54 -13.43 -4.92
CA LYS A 91 3.66 -14.76 -5.53
C LYS A 91 2.65 -15.76 -5.02
N LEU A 92 2.19 -15.59 -3.78
CA LEU A 92 1.23 -16.47 -3.13
C LEU A 92 -0.07 -15.73 -2.83
N ILE A 93 -1.16 -16.48 -2.81
CA ILE A 93 -2.44 -16.07 -2.25
C ILE A 93 -2.65 -16.93 -1.01
N TYR A 94 -2.76 -16.30 0.16
CA TYR A 94 -3.13 -16.97 1.39
C TYR A 94 -4.65 -17.02 1.49
N GLU A 95 -5.21 -18.19 1.73
CA GLU A 95 -6.62 -18.39 2.00
C GLU A 95 -6.81 -18.81 3.46
N GLY A 96 -7.71 -18.13 4.15
CA GLY A 96 -8.00 -18.40 5.55
C GLY A 96 -9.43 -18.07 5.94
N PHE A 97 -9.77 -18.39 7.18
CA PHE A 97 -11.07 -18.14 7.77
C PHE A 97 -10.96 -17.17 8.94
N VAL A 98 -11.88 -16.20 9.00
CA VAL A 98 -11.97 -15.26 10.13
C VAL A 98 -12.41 -16.04 11.37
N GLN A 99 -11.62 -16.02 12.44
CA GLN A 99 -11.97 -16.61 13.72
C GLN A 99 -12.63 -15.58 14.65
N SER A 100 -12.03 -14.40 14.75
CA SER A 100 -12.55 -13.29 15.57
C SER A 100 -12.00 -11.94 15.08
N SER A 101 -12.62 -10.84 15.50
CA SER A 101 -12.12 -9.49 15.25
C SER A 101 -11.98 -8.71 16.57
N GLU A 102 -10.89 -7.94 16.70
CA GLU A 102 -10.63 -7.10 17.86
C GLU A 102 -9.84 -5.86 17.45
N ASN A 103 -10.32 -4.66 17.82
CA ASN A 103 -9.61 -3.38 17.61
C ASN A 103 -9.11 -3.13 16.16
N GLY A 104 -9.84 -3.61 15.15
CA GLY A 104 -9.47 -3.46 13.73
C GLY A 104 -8.53 -4.55 13.20
N PHE A 105 -8.10 -5.47 14.06
CA PHE A 105 -7.36 -6.67 13.68
C PHE A 105 -8.28 -7.88 13.64
N LEU A 106 -7.90 -8.85 12.82
CA LEU A 106 -8.58 -10.13 12.66
C LEU A 106 -7.67 -11.23 13.16
N LYS A 107 -8.22 -12.16 13.95
CA LYS A 107 -7.62 -13.48 14.15
C LYS A 107 -8.06 -14.36 12.98
N ILE A 108 -7.11 -14.89 12.24
CA ILE A 108 -7.36 -15.62 11.00
C ILE A 108 -6.61 -16.94 11.06
N GLU A 109 -7.30 -18.02 10.75
CA GLU A 109 -6.68 -19.33 10.54
C GLU A 109 -6.41 -19.48 9.04
N ILE A 110 -5.14 -19.43 8.64
CA ILE A 110 -4.75 -19.65 7.25
C ILE A 110 -4.63 -21.16 7.03
N GLY A 111 -5.46 -21.70 6.14
CA GLY A 111 -5.50 -23.13 5.83
C GLY A 111 -4.82 -23.51 4.51
N ALA A 112 -4.58 -22.53 3.63
CA ALA A 112 -3.94 -22.78 2.35
C ALA A 112 -3.10 -21.58 1.88
N ALA A 113 -2.06 -21.90 1.11
CA ALA A 113 -1.39 -20.96 0.23
C ALA A 113 -1.51 -21.47 -1.21
N ILE A 114 -1.80 -20.58 -2.14
CA ILE A 114 -1.92 -20.87 -3.57
C ILE A 114 -0.80 -20.12 -4.30
N ASP A 115 -0.02 -20.84 -5.09
CA ASP A 115 0.94 -20.22 -6.00
C ASP A 115 0.16 -19.50 -7.11
N ARG A 116 0.35 -18.18 -7.19
CA ARG A 116 -0.42 -17.31 -8.09
C ARG A 116 -0.09 -17.56 -9.56
N ALA A 117 1.15 -17.94 -9.87
CA ALA A 117 1.59 -18.17 -11.24
C ALA A 117 0.98 -19.46 -11.82
N SER A 118 0.87 -20.50 -11.01
CA SER A 118 0.38 -21.81 -11.40
C SER A 118 -1.07 -22.09 -11.01
N ALA A 119 -1.67 -21.25 -10.16
CA ALA A 119 -2.96 -21.46 -9.52
C ALA A 119 -3.07 -22.80 -8.77
N LYS A 120 -1.94 -23.31 -8.25
CA LYS A 120 -1.88 -24.58 -7.52
C LYS A 120 -1.68 -24.36 -6.02
N PRO A 121 -2.30 -25.19 -5.17
CA PRO A 121 -2.02 -25.14 -3.75
C PRO A 121 -0.55 -25.51 -3.49
N VAL A 122 0.07 -24.79 -2.56
CA VAL A 122 1.41 -25.09 -2.05
C VAL A 122 1.32 -26.41 -1.28
N PRO A 123 2.10 -27.44 -1.66
CA PRO A 123 2.01 -28.74 -1.02
C PRO A 123 2.50 -28.67 0.43
N LYS A 124 1.85 -29.44 1.31
CA LYS A 124 2.18 -29.54 2.74
C LYS A 124 2.17 -28.19 3.47
N PHE A 125 1.28 -27.27 3.06
CA PHE A 125 1.07 -26.03 3.80
C PHE A 125 0.55 -26.36 5.22
N GLU A 126 1.18 -25.80 6.24
CA GLU A 126 0.77 -25.95 7.63
C GLU A 126 -0.19 -24.83 8.01
N THR A 127 -1.26 -25.18 8.71
CA THR A 127 -2.22 -24.22 9.23
C THR A 127 -1.56 -23.29 10.24
N VAL A 128 -1.78 -21.98 10.10
CA VAL A 128 -1.23 -20.96 10.99
C VAL A 128 -2.29 -19.95 11.41
N ASP A 129 -2.30 -19.64 12.70
CA ASP A 129 -3.09 -18.55 13.26
C ASP A 129 -2.30 -17.24 13.13
N VAL A 130 -2.91 -16.21 12.53
CA VAL A 130 -2.32 -14.87 12.41
C VAL A 130 -3.25 -13.81 12.95
N TRP A 131 -2.67 -12.75 13.51
CA TRP A 131 -3.36 -11.50 13.80
C TRP A 131 -2.90 -10.44 12.80
N ASP A 132 -3.83 -9.91 12.01
CA ASP A 132 -3.49 -8.96 10.94
C ASP A 132 -4.58 -7.89 10.76
N SER A 133 -4.23 -6.76 10.15
CA SER A 133 -5.19 -5.69 9.87
C SER A 133 -6.22 -6.16 8.85
N VAL A 134 -7.50 -5.84 9.08
CA VAL A 134 -8.59 -6.05 8.12
C VAL A 134 -8.29 -5.51 6.72
N ASP A 135 -7.50 -4.44 6.64
CA ASP A 135 -7.20 -3.76 5.38
C ASP A 135 -6.34 -4.62 4.43
N ASN A 136 -5.64 -5.62 4.97
CA ASN A 136 -4.77 -6.52 4.22
C ASN A 136 -5.53 -7.68 3.55
N TRP A 137 -6.83 -7.83 3.84
CA TRP A 137 -7.64 -8.97 3.43
C TRP A 137 -8.84 -8.54 2.58
N TRP A 138 -9.22 -9.41 1.67
CA TRP A 138 -10.46 -9.28 0.89
C TRP A 138 -11.23 -10.61 0.89
N ILE A 139 -12.51 -10.55 0.57
CA ILE A 139 -13.33 -11.76 0.46
C ILE A 139 -12.90 -12.53 -0.77
N CYS A 140 -12.53 -13.80 -0.63
CA CYS A 140 -12.12 -14.60 -1.77
C CYS A 140 -13.25 -14.69 -2.81
N THR A 141 -12.95 -14.30 -4.04
CA THR A 141 -13.83 -14.52 -5.20
C THR A 141 -13.56 -15.93 -5.73
N ARG A 142 -14.47 -16.87 -5.51
CA ARG A 142 -14.44 -18.19 -6.16
C ARG A 142 -14.96 -18.11 -7.59
#